data_AF-A0A0F9QEF7-F1
#
_entry.id   AF-A0A0F9QEF7-F1
#
_cell.length_a   1.000
_cell.length_b   1.000
_cell.length_c   1.000
_cell.angle_alpha   90.00
_cell.angle_beta   90.00
_cell.angle_gamma   90.00
#
_symmetry.space_group_name_H-M   'P 1'
#
loop_
_entity.id
_entity.type
_entity.pdbx_description
1 polymer ?
#
loop_
_entity_poly.entity_id
_entity_poly.type
_entity_poly.pdbx_seq_one_letter_code
_entity_poly.pdbx_strand_id
1 'polypeptide(L)'
;MILGGEYSIDKLDENAFFTPPMPQDFNEQELLKTFEKLRNMRDKINSISVAHFGVWKGDHFNQILDEMEPLYHETKRSIIQWYNENLSLEQISEKYCEKFMPNSKTWNAKLMVILVEWMIKCFKMIGFVK
;
A
#
# COMPACT_ATOMS: atom_id res chain seq x y z
N MET A 1 -6.37 5.91 22.82
CA MET A 1 -5.56 6.54 21.76
C MET A 1 -6.43 6.58 20.49
N ILE A 2 -6.42 7.69 19.74
CA ILE A 2 -7.52 8.14 18.85
C ILE A 2 -6.94 9.09 17.77
N LEU A 3 -7.59 9.41 16.64
CA LEU A 3 -8.98 9.21 16.16
C LEU A 3 -9.03 8.38 14.85
N GLY A 4 -10.22 8.24 14.22
CA GLY A 4 -10.30 8.32 12.75
C GLY A 4 -10.79 7.10 11.95
N GLY A 5 -11.76 6.31 12.42
CA GLY A 5 -12.31 5.21 11.61
C GLY A 5 -13.08 5.70 10.37
N GLU A 6 -12.59 5.40 9.17
CA GLU A 6 -13.34 5.61 7.93
C GLU A 6 -14.37 4.50 7.66
N TYR A 7 -15.54 4.91 7.16
CA TYR A 7 -16.80 4.15 7.07
C TYR A 7 -16.84 3.05 5.97
N SER A 8 -15.69 2.46 5.65
CA SER A 8 -15.48 1.63 4.45
C SER A 8 -14.93 0.22 4.71
N ILE A 9 -14.72 -0.13 5.99
CA ILE A 9 -14.06 -1.39 6.41
C ILE A 9 -14.77 -2.63 5.83
N ASP A 10 -16.11 -2.67 5.85
CA ASP A 10 -16.91 -3.82 5.39
C ASP A 10 -16.97 -4.00 3.85
N LYS A 11 -16.23 -3.18 3.08
CA LYS A 11 -16.37 -3.07 1.61
C LYS A 11 -15.07 -3.23 0.83
N LEU A 12 -13.97 -3.37 1.55
CA LEU A 12 -12.66 -3.72 1.04
C LEU A 12 -12.46 -5.24 1.18
N ASP A 13 -11.69 -5.83 0.27
CA ASP A 13 -11.20 -7.20 0.45
C ASP A 13 -10.34 -7.24 1.72
N GLU A 14 -10.43 -8.30 2.53
CA GLU A 14 -9.58 -8.49 3.71
C GLU A 14 -8.09 -8.59 3.33
N ASN A 15 -7.80 -8.93 2.07
CA ASN A 15 -6.49 -8.98 1.45
C ASN A 15 -6.13 -7.69 0.66
N ALA A 16 -6.97 -6.64 0.70
CA ALA A 16 -6.71 -5.40 -0.03
C ALA A 16 -5.55 -4.60 0.59
N PHE A 17 -4.35 -4.76 0.02
CA PHE A 17 -3.17 -4.04 0.49
C PHE A 17 -3.07 -2.63 -0.10
N PHE A 18 -3.04 -1.63 0.79
CA PHE A 18 -2.68 -0.27 0.42
C PHE A 18 -1.19 -0.04 0.59
N THR A 19 -0.52 0.13 -0.55
CA THR A 19 0.83 0.68 -0.55
C THR A 19 0.75 2.11 -0.02
N PRO A 20 1.53 2.49 1.01
CA PRO A 20 1.37 3.79 1.65
C PRO A 20 1.57 4.92 0.63
N PRO A 21 0.72 5.97 0.64
CA PRO A 21 0.94 7.13 -0.20
C PRO A 21 2.28 7.75 0.17
N MET A 22 3.23 7.69 -0.75
CA MET A 22 4.58 8.21 -0.54
C MET A 22 4.52 9.75 -0.61
N PRO A 23 4.90 10.49 0.45
CA PRO A 23 4.95 11.95 0.41
C PRO A 23 6.22 12.44 -0.31
N GLN A 24 6.35 13.76 -0.46
CA GLN A 24 7.49 14.39 -1.14
C GLN A 24 8.85 14.14 -0.45
N ASP A 25 8.83 13.93 0.86
CA ASP A 25 9.97 13.60 1.73
C ASP A 25 10.12 12.08 1.98
N PHE A 26 9.46 11.24 1.16
CA PHE A 26 9.49 9.79 1.33
C PHE A 26 10.92 9.22 1.30
N ASN A 27 11.28 8.50 2.36
CA ASN A 27 12.54 7.78 2.49
C ASN A 27 12.28 6.27 2.58
N GLU A 28 12.57 5.55 1.48
CA GLU A 28 12.40 4.09 1.43
C GLU A 28 13.21 3.37 2.53
N GLN A 29 14.40 3.86 2.89
CA GLN A 29 15.22 3.20 3.92
C GLN A 29 14.57 3.29 5.31
N GLU A 30 13.89 4.39 5.64
CA GLU A 30 13.16 4.51 6.90
C GLU A 30 11.86 3.68 6.91
N LEU A 31 11.21 3.51 5.75
CA LEU A 31 10.11 2.56 5.61
C LEU A 31 10.58 1.11 5.85
N LEU A 32 11.67 0.68 5.21
CA LEU A 32 12.22 -0.67 5.37
C LEU A 32 12.70 -0.92 6.81
N LYS A 33 13.36 0.04 7.46
CA LYS A 33 13.67 -0.02 8.90
C LYS A 33 12.42 -0.12 9.77
N THR A 34 11.29 0.47 9.35
CA THR A 34 10.01 0.38 10.07
C THR A 34 9.39 -1.01 9.91
N PHE A 35 9.42 -1.59 8.71
CA PHE A 35 9.02 -2.98 8.48
C PHE A 35 9.86 -3.97 9.31
N GLU A 36 11.18 -3.80 9.34
CA GLU A 36 12.09 -4.61 10.16
C GLU A 36 11.77 -4.46 11.67
N LYS A 37 11.59 -3.24 12.18
CA LYS A 37 11.19 -2.99 13.57
C LYS A 37 9.88 -3.69 13.93
N LEU A 38 8.87 -3.63 13.05
CA LEU A 38 7.58 -4.29 13.26
C LEU A 38 7.73 -5.83 13.27
N ARG A 39 8.52 -6.40 12.35
CA ARG A 39 8.85 -7.85 12.37
C ARG A 39 9.56 -8.25 13.68
N ASN A 40 10.53 -7.46 14.14
CA ASN A 40 11.24 -7.66 15.41
C ASN A 40 10.38 -7.43 16.68
N MET A 41 9.11 -7.02 16.52
CA MET A 41 8.12 -6.92 17.58
C MET A 41 7.08 -8.05 17.58
N ARG A 42 7.16 -9.03 16.66
CA ARG A 42 6.20 -10.15 16.53
C ARG A 42 5.89 -10.85 17.86
N ASP A 43 6.90 -11.13 18.68
CA ASP A 43 6.74 -11.83 19.97
C ASP A 43 6.31 -10.91 21.14
N LYS A 44 6.15 -9.60 20.88
CA LYS A 44 5.89 -8.55 21.90
C LYS A 44 4.52 -7.90 21.76
N ILE A 45 3.91 -7.97 20.57
CA ILE A 45 2.57 -7.47 20.28
C ILE A 45 1.78 -8.51 19.49
N ASN A 46 0.47 -8.60 19.72
CA ASN A 46 -0.41 -9.55 19.04
C ASN A 46 -1.42 -8.87 18.11
N SER A 47 -1.25 -7.56 17.90
CA SER A 47 -2.18 -6.72 17.16
C SER A 47 -1.55 -5.39 16.74
N ILE A 48 -2.09 -4.81 15.67
CA ILE A 48 -1.75 -3.47 15.19
C ILE A 48 -3.04 -2.68 14.93
N SER A 49 -3.03 -1.38 15.25
CA SER A 49 -4.10 -0.46 14.87
C SER A 49 -3.60 0.40 13.71
N VAL A 50 -4.33 0.37 12.60
CA VAL A 50 -4.03 1.13 11.38
C VAL A 50 -5.08 2.24 11.19
N ALA A 51 -4.67 3.36 10.59
CA ALA A 51 -5.49 4.58 10.49
C ALA A 51 -6.77 4.34 9.67
N HIS A 52 -6.64 3.59 8.58
CA HIS A 52 -7.73 2.97 7.85
C HIS A 52 -7.72 1.47 8.22
N PHE A 53 -8.83 0.73 8.07
CA PHE A 53 -8.93 -0.72 8.36
C PHE A 53 -8.93 -1.17 9.85
N GLY A 54 -8.80 -0.27 10.84
CA GLY A 54 -9.08 -0.61 12.24
C GLY A 54 -7.97 -1.41 12.94
N VAL A 55 -8.32 -2.49 13.65
CA VAL A 55 -7.38 -3.27 14.49
C VAL A 55 -7.27 -4.71 14.02
N TRP A 56 -6.11 -5.10 13.52
CA TRP A 56 -5.83 -6.46 13.05
C TRP A 56 -5.11 -7.22 14.17
N LYS A 57 -5.44 -8.51 14.36
CA LYS A 57 -5.03 -9.30 15.53
C LYS A 57 -4.70 -10.74 15.13
N GLY A 58 -3.87 -11.41 15.92
CA GLY A 58 -3.56 -12.83 15.74
C GLY A 58 -2.98 -13.12 14.35
N ASP A 59 -3.58 -14.06 13.63
CA ASP A 59 -3.07 -14.52 12.34
C ASP A 59 -3.04 -13.39 11.29
N HIS A 60 -4.04 -12.51 11.24
CA HIS A 60 -4.05 -11.36 10.33
C HIS A 60 -2.93 -10.35 10.66
N PHE A 61 -2.53 -10.24 11.93
CA PHE A 61 -1.39 -9.40 12.32
C PHE A 61 -0.07 -10.04 11.86
N ASN A 62 0.09 -11.35 12.03
CA ASN A 62 1.27 -12.08 11.54
C ASN A 62 1.38 -11.98 10.00
N GLN A 63 0.26 -12.12 9.29
CA GLN A 63 0.19 -12.00 7.83
C GLN A 63 0.71 -10.65 7.35
N ILE A 64 0.28 -9.51 7.93
CA ILE A 64 0.86 -8.19 7.60
C ILE A 64 2.37 -8.21 7.77
N LEU A 65 2.87 -8.74 8.89
CA LEU A 65 4.29 -8.72 9.19
C LEU A 65 5.13 -9.51 8.19
N ASP A 66 4.56 -10.55 7.58
CA ASP A 66 5.21 -11.35 6.53
C ASP A 66 5.06 -10.72 5.13
N GLU A 67 3.92 -10.08 4.84
CA GLU A 67 3.57 -9.60 3.49
C GLU A 67 3.90 -8.14 3.20
N MET A 68 3.97 -7.24 4.19
CA MET A 68 4.06 -5.79 3.97
C MET A 68 5.25 -5.32 3.12
N GLU A 69 6.41 -5.96 3.27
CA GLU A 69 7.64 -5.61 2.56
C GLU A 69 7.70 -6.24 1.15
N PRO A 70 7.39 -7.54 0.96
CA PRO A 70 7.14 -8.12 -0.36
C PRO A 70 6.12 -7.34 -1.19
N LEU A 71 4.95 -7.02 -0.62
CA LEU A 71 3.88 -6.29 -1.32
C LEU A 71 4.30 -4.86 -1.69
N TYR A 72 4.96 -4.14 -0.79
CA TYR A 72 5.53 -2.82 -1.10
C TYR A 72 6.49 -2.90 -2.30
N HIS A 73 7.41 -3.86 -2.31
CA HIS A 73 8.36 -4.03 -3.41
C HIS A 73 7.72 -4.51 -4.72
N GLU A 74 6.68 -5.34 -4.65
CA GLU A 74 5.94 -5.78 -5.84
C GLU A 74 5.12 -4.63 -6.45
N THR A 75 4.40 -3.87 -5.63
CA THR A 75 3.64 -2.70 -6.10
C THR A 75 4.56 -1.65 -6.70
N LYS A 76 5.66 -1.30 -6.01
CA LYS A 76 6.68 -0.39 -6.53
C LYS A 76 7.18 -0.82 -7.91
N ARG A 77 7.58 -2.09 -8.05
CA ARG A 77 8.08 -2.66 -9.31
C ARG A 77 7.03 -2.66 -10.41
N SER A 78 5.78 -3.01 -10.08
CA SER A 78 4.68 -3.09 -11.05
C SER A 78 4.34 -1.70 -11.60
N ILE A 79 4.20 -0.68 -10.74
CA ILE A 79 3.94 0.71 -11.17
C ILE A 79 5.11 1.26 -12.00
N ILE A 80 6.36 1.02 -11.58
CA ILE A 80 7.55 1.43 -12.35
C ILE A 80 7.57 0.77 -13.74
N GLN A 81 7.27 -0.52 -13.83
CA GLN A 81 7.17 -1.24 -15.09
C GLN A 81 6.08 -0.63 -15.99
N TRP A 82 4.85 -0.52 -15.50
CA TRP A 82 3.71 -0.01 -16.27
C TRP A 82 3.90 1.44 -16.72
N TYR A 83 4.56 2.26 -15.89
CA TYR A 83 4.97 3.62 -16.28
C TYR A 83 6.02 3.61 -17.40
N ASN A 84 7.04 2.77 -17.31
CA ASN A 84 8.08 2.64 -18.36
C ASN A 84 7.55 2.00 -19.66
N GLU A 85 6.44 1.25 -19.59
CA GLU A 85 5.67 0.77 -20.75
C GLU A 85 4.87 1.89 -21.44
N ASN A 86 4.92 3.13 -20.93
CA ASN A 86 4.17 4.31 -21.39
C ASN A 86 2.64 4.16 -21.28
N LEU A 87 2.15 3.39 -20.30
CA LEU A 87 0.72 3.30 -20.02
C LEU A 87 0.18 4.60 -19.40
N SER A 88 -1.08 4.92 -19.67
CA SER A 88 -1.76 6.08 -19.06
C SER A 88 -2.03 5.85 -17.58
N LEU A 89 -2.28 6.93 -16.82
CA LEU A 89 -2.60 6.83 -15.39
C LEU A 89 -3.83 5.95 -15.14
N GLU A 90 -4.82 6.01 -16.02
CA GLU A 90 -6.03 5.18 -16.01
C GLU A 90 -5.67 3.70 -16.18
N GLN A 91 -4.87 3.36 -17.19
CA GLN A 91 -4.44 1.98 -17.45
C GLN A 91 -3.58 1.41 -16.31
N ILE A 92 -2.69 2.23 -15.73
CA ILE A 92 -1.88 1.85 -14.55
C ILE A 92 -2.79 1.60 -13.34
N SER A 93 -3.87 2.38 -13.20
CA SER A 93 -4.83 2.29 -12.09
C SER A 93 -5.77 1.10 -12.22
N GLU A 94 -6.23 0.77 -13.43
CA GLU A 94 -6.96 -0.45 -13.74
C GLU A 94 -6.10 -1.67 -13.38
N LYS A 95 -4.85 -1.72 -13.88
CA LYS A 95 -3.88 -2.78 -13.55
C LYS A 95 -3.56 -2.88 -12.05
N TYR A 96 -3.48 -1.76 -11.33
CA TYR A 96 -3.32 -1.75 -9.88
C TYR A 96 -4.51 -2.45 -9.22
N CYS A 97 -5.74 -2.03 -9.54
CA CYS A 97 -6.96 -2.61 -8.96
C CYS A 97 -7.10 -4.10 -9.29
N GLU A 98 -6.88 -4.50 -10.54
CA GLU A 98 -6.91 -5.91 -10.98
C GLU A 98 -5.89 -6.77 -10.23
N LYS A 99 -4.67 -6.25 -10.01
CA LYS A 99 -3.57 -7.03 -9.43
C LYS A 99 -3.59 -7.07 -7.90
N PHE A 100 -3.81 -5.93 -7.24
CA PHE A 100 -3.62 -5.78 -5.79
C PHE A 100 -4.94 -5.65 -5.01
N MET A 101 -6.07 -5.51 -5.70
CA MET A 101 -7.39 -5.32 -5.08
C MET A 101 -8.54 -6.07 -5.79
N PRO A 102 -8.34 -7.28 -6.35
CA PRO A 102 -9.24 -7.89 -7.34
C PRO A 102 -10.71 -8.02 -6.90
N ASN A 103 -11.00 -8.22 -5.59
CA ASN A 103 -12.36 -8.37 -5.09
C ASN A 103 -12.90 -7.12 -4.34
N SER A 104 -12.17 -5.99 -4.36
CA SER A 104 -12.60 -4.76 -3.67
C SER A 104 -13.78 -4.09 -4.38
N LYS A 105 -14.90 -3.91 -3.67
CA LYS A 105 -16.16 -3.45 -4.28
C LYS A 105 -16.32 -1.93 -4.34
N THR A 106 -15.64 -1.18 -3.48
CA THR A 106 -15.73 0.29 -3.41
C THR A 106 -14.56 1.00 -4.09
N TRP A 107 -13.42 0.35 -4.21
CA TRP A 107 -12.25 0.90 -4.87
C TRP A 107 -12.29 0.59 -6.36
N ASN A 108 -12.07 1.62 -7.15
CA ASN A 108 -12.15 1.56 -8.60
C ASN A 108 -11.04 2.44 -9.19
N ALA A 109 -10.75 2.23 -10.48
CA ALA A 109 -9.68 2.92 -11.19
C ALA A 109 -9.74 4.46 -11.04
N LYS A 110 -10.93 5.09 -10.98
CA LYS A 110 -11.05 6.55 -10.86
C LYS A 110 -10.53 7.10 -9.54
N LEU A 111 -10.73 6.39 -8.43
CA LEU A 111 -10.13 6.73 -7.14
C LEU A 111 -8.63 6.41 -7.13
N MET A 112 -8.25 5.29 -7.75
CA MET A 112 -6.87 4.83 -7.81
C MET A 112 -5.96 5.72 -8.67
N VAL A 113 -6.49 6.40 -9.71
CA VAL A 113 -5.75 7.38 -10.54
C VAL A 113 -5.05 8.44 -9.70
N ILE A 114 -5.70 8.98 -8.67
CA ILE A 114 -5.10 10.01 -7.81
C ILE A 114 -3.91 9.44 -7.03
N LEU A 115 -4.05 8.24 -6.46
CA LEU A 115 -2.98 7.58 -5.71
C LEU A 115 -1.82 7.16 -6.61
N VAL A 116 -2.12 6.61 -7.79
CA VAL A 116 -1.13 6.24 -8.82
C VAL A 116 -0.37 7.46 -9.32
N GLU A 117 -1.06 8.59 -9.57
CA GLU A 117 -0.42 9.85 -9.94
C GLU A 117 0.54 10.33 -8.83
N TRP A 118 0.13 10.27 -7.56
CA TRP A 118 0.99 10.65 -6.42
C TRP A 118 2.20 9.72 -6.27
N MET A 119 2.01 8.40 -6.43
CA MET A 119 3.10 7.42 -6.41
C MET A 119 4.11 7.68 -7.54
N ILE A 120 3.64 7.91 -8.78
CA ILE A 120 4.52 8.22 -9.93
C ILE A 120 5.23 9.57 -9.74
N LYS A 121 4.55 10.61 -9.24
CA LYS A 121 5.18 11.90 -8.92
C LYS A 121 6.33 11.73 -7.92
N CYS A 122 6.13 10.93 -6.88
CA CYS A 122 7.18 10.70 -5.89
C CYS A 122 8.30 9.82 -6.44
N PHE A 123 8.00 8.78 -7.24
CA PHE A 123 9.01 8.00 -7.95
C PHE A 123 9.89 8.84 -8.89
N LYS A 124 9.34 9.87 -9.55
CA LYS A 124 10.13 10.84 -10.33
C LYS A 124 11.07 11.65 -9.43
N MET A 125 10.56 12.19 -8.33
CA MET A 125 11.32 13.04 -7.42
C MET A 125 12.49 12.30 -6.74
N ILE A 126 12.28 11.04 -6.33
CA ILE A 126 13.32 10.21 -5.71
C ILE A 126 14.19 9.45 -6.73
N GLY A 127 13.97 9.67 -8.03
CA GLY A 127 14.81 9.14 -9.11
C GLY A 127 14.59 7.66 -9.48
N PHE A 128 13.46 7.06 -9.10
CA PHE A 128 13.09 5.69 -9.48
C PHE A 128 12.56 5.58 -10.90
N VAL A 129 11.98 6.65 -11.45
CA VAL A 129 11.58 6.78 -12.87
C VAL A 129 11.95 8.17 -13.40
N LYS A 130 11.91 8.35 -14.72
CA LYS A 130 12.17 9.62 -15.42
C LYS A 130 10.87 10.22 -15.94
#